data_AF-A0A380MXW7-F1
#
_entry.id   AF-A0A380MXW7-F1
#
_cell.length_a   1.000
_cell.length_b   1.000
_cell.length_c   1.000
_cell.angle_alpha   90.00
_cell.angle_beta   90.00
_cell.angle_gamma   90.00
#
_symmetry.space_group_name_H-M   'P 1'
#
loop_
_entity.id
_entity.type
_entity.pdbx_description
1 polymer ?
#
loop_
_entity_poly.entity_id
_entity_poly.type
_entity_poly.pdbx_seq_one_letter_code
_entity_poly.pdbx_strand_id
1 'polypeptide(L)'
;MMPKNTKIFAIELIEQLDKQLYQLLPLRQLIIEGEITTDTRPQYFHQTSIPAWIFTLLNRLPPEKAKTAFRLHLPESGNLYYPKGSPYRFAITTFNGGETYLPQLITALTTPSTNPDRRTWHNNFRLTALKDGYTHQTITTPEELSQYTPSQLQIDCDTLAQAQSIELLIETGIAFGQSKVSASDLDSAQLLLQLGISIIYALSGNQADQTRQVQNLSEHLSHLITAEPFIRDSHLFYLNKTYADSHGKYKYLSGYHGSITLTPYQTHPHAALINKLLILCQYLGIGKRSNYGIGQYRLIADHQSLKKQPPPSQTLLSKLLSIETLCRSPEYADAEENEKTQLRALAQDIISDSYIPSPMQSFTQTRTSLSGQTKTRTLHTAPPQERLLQKIVARGLSERLDNMQHPASYGYRPKRSRQMAVKALKKLIEQNRPWILESDIADCFDSIPHSIIRSRLASLINDDITTDFILRVISALRQNAITGIGIPQGSPLSPLLANIVLRDLDYDLSQQNYHHIRYADDFVICCRTPEEAQQAEQACIQSLSEQQLTLKLSKTHLKQISEGLIFLGYHIDEQTIQDLSAQTAEQNLPLIEQDGINPITPPGQTLIICRNPPHRAQPS
;
A
#
# COMPACT_ATOMS: atom_id res chain seq x y z
N MET A 1 -26.03 -1.76 -36.24
CA MET A 1 -25.84 -0.48 -36.99
C MET A 1 -26.48 0.64 -36.19
N MET A 2 -25.69 1.62 -35.71
CA MET A 2 -26.23 2.77 -34.99
C MET A 2 -26.99 3.73 -35.94
N PRO A 3 -27.99 4.49 -35.45
CA PRO A 3 -28.56 5.61 -36.19
C PRO A 3 -27.48 6.65 -36.50
N LYS A 4 -27.43 7.15 -37.76
CA LYS A 4 -26.43 8.14 -38.21
C LYS A 4 -26.37 9.39 -37.32
N ASN A 5 -27.50 9.82 -36.75
CA ASN A 5 -27.57 11.04 -35.93
C ASN A 5 -26.89 10.90 -34.56
N THR A 6 -26.87 9.69 -33.97
CA THR A 6 -26.20 9.44 -32.68
C THR A 6 -24.69 9.43 -32.81
N LYS A 7 -24.16 8.97 -33.96
CA LYS A 7 -22.71 8.95 -34.24
C LYS A 7 -22.14 10.36 -34.45
N ILE A 8 -22.85 11.22 -35.18
CA ILE A 8 -22.39 12.60 -35.46
C ILE A 8 -22.33 13.39 -34.15
N PHE A 9 -23.37 13.30 -33.33
CA PHE A 9 -23.43 13.97 -32.03
C PHE A 9 -22.31 13.52 -31.07
N ALA A 10 -21.98 12.22 -31.06
CA ALA A 10 -20.88 11.70 -30.24
C ALA A 10 -19.51 12.23 -30.65
N ILE A 11 -19.26 12.40 -31.96
CA ILE A 11 -17.99 12.93 -32.48
C ILE A 11 -17.80 14.40 -32.10
N GLU A 12 -18.83 15.23 -32.28
CA GLU A 12 -18.78 16.66 -31.91
C GLU A 12 -18.49 16.84 -30.40
N LEU A 13 -19.07 16.00 -29.55
CA LEU A 13 -18.85 16.03 -28.11
C LEU A 13 -17.43 15.59 -27.70
N ILE A 14 -16.86 14.62 -28.41
CA ILE A 14 -15.48 14.14 -28.21
C ILE A 14 -14.48 15.24 -28.58
N GLU A 15 -14.70 15.92 -29.71
CA GLU A 15 -13.87 17.06 -30.11
C GLU A 15 -14.00 18.23 -29.12
N GLN A 16 -15.20 18.44 -28.58
CA GLN A 16 -15.41 19.44 -27.54
C GLN A 16 -14.65 19.10 -26.26
N LEU A 17 -14.71 17.84 -25.80
CA LEU A 17 -13.96 17.37 -24.64
C LEU A 17 -12.44 17.53 -24.86
N ASP A 18 -11.93 17.13 -26.02
CA ASP A 18 -10.51 17.24 -26.36
C ASP A 18 -10.02 18.69 -26.28
N LYS A 19 -10.82 19.65 -26.78
CA LYS A 19 -10.52 21.08 -26.66
C LYS A 19 -10.58 21.57 -25.20
N GLN A 20 -11.53 21.07 -24.41
CA GLN A 20 -11.68 21.46 -23.01
C GLN A 20 -10.53 20.96 -22.12
N LEU A 21 -9.89 19.84 -22.46
CA LEU A 21 -8.74 19.32 -21.69
C LEU A 21 -7.61 20.35 -21.55
N TYR A 22 -7.38 21.17 -22.57
CA TYR A 22 -6.36 22.21 -22.54
C TYR A 22 -6.63 23.33 -21.53
N GLN A 23 -7.87 23.49 -21.05
CA GLN A 23 -8.20 24.48 -20.00
C GLN A 23 -7.59 24.10 -18.64
N LEU A 24 -7.22 22.83 -18.45
CA LEU A 24 -6.53 22.38 -17.24
C LEU A 24 -5.07 22.84 -17.20
N LEU A 25 -4.52 23.21 -18.35
CA LEU A 25 -3.13 23.63 -18.52
C LEU A 25 -2.99 25.16 -18.41
N PRO A 26 -1.81 25.67 -18.03
CA PRO A 26 -0.62 24.91 -17.64
C PRO A 26 -0.75 24.26 -16.26
N LEU A 27 -0.09 23.12 -16.05
CA LEU A 27 0.11 22.61 -14.69
C LEU A 27 1.37 23.23 -14.10
N ARG A 28 1.32 23.66 -12.84
CA ARG A 28 2.51 24.11 -12.10
C ARG A 28 2.67 23.29 -10.84
N GLN A 29 3.88 22.85 -10.54
CA GLN A 29 4.16 22.06 -9.35
C GLN A 29 5.11 22.80 -8.42
N LEU A 30 4.68 23.04 -7.19
CA LEU A 30 5.48 23.66 -6.13
C LEU A 30 5.90 22.58 -5.12
N ILE A 31 7.20 22.39 -4.92
CA ILE A 31 7.75 21.60 -3.82
C ILE A 31 7.99 22.53 -2.63
N ILE A 32 7.47 22.12 -1.48
CA ILE A 32 7.59 22.82 -0.20
C ILE A 32 8.48 21.98 0.71
N GLU A 33 9.61 22.55 1.12
CA GLU A 33 10.52 21.96 2.09
C GLU A 33 10.47 22.75 3.40
N GLY A 34 10.43 22.03 4.51
CA GLY A 34 10.51 22.62 5.82
C GLY A 34 11.13 21.68 6.83
N GLU A 35 11.14 22.13 8.07
CA GLU A 35 11.66 21.38 9.20
C GLU A 35 10.67 21.33 10.35
N ILE A 36 10.70 20.22 11.08
CA ILE A 36 9.86 19.98 12.24
C ILE A 36 10.45 20.72 13.44
N THR A 37 9.65 21.54 14.14
CA THR A 37 10.18 22.42 15.20
C THR A 37 10.20 21.78 16.60
N THR A 38 9.47 20.67 16.80
CA THR A 38 9.38 19.91 18.04
C THR A 38 9.37 18.40 17.79
N ASP A 39 9.83 17.60 18.75
CA ASP A 39 9.84 16.13 18.60
C ASP A 39 8.43 15.58 18.34
N THR A 40 8.29 14.86 17.22
CA THR A 40 6.98 14.47 16.69
C THR A 40 6.91 12.99 16.39
N ARG A 41 5.85 12.34 16.89
CA ARG A 41 5.56 10.92 16.65
C ARG A 41 4.19 10.77 16.01
N PRO A 42 4.08 10.95 14.69
CA PRO A 42 2.80 10.93 14.03
C PRO A 42 2.36 9.48 13.76
N GLN A 43 1.07 9.28 13.42
CA GLN A 43 0.60 7.96 12.97
C GLN A 43 1.24 7.56 11.64
N TYR A 44 1.21 6.27 11.26
CA TYR A 44 1.83 5.79 10.02
C TYR A 44 1.33 6.55 8.77
N PHE A 45 0.02 6.81 8.68
CA PHE A 45 -0.60 7.56 7.59
C PHE A 45 -0.87 9.03 7.93
N HIS A 46 0.05 9.68 8.66
CA HIS A 46 -0.09 11.07 9.10
C HIS A 46 -0.28 12.09 7.98
N GLN A 47 0.18 11.78 6.78
CA GLN A 47 0.00 12.60 5.60
C GLN A 47 -1.48 12.94 5.35
N THR A 48 -2.41 12.13 5.81
CA THR A 48 -3.86 12.39 5.71
C THR A 48 -4.34 13.62 6.49
N SER A 49 -3.54 14.10 7.44
CA SER A 49 -3.80 15.34 8.18
C SER A 49 -3.25 16.59 7.49
N ILE A 50 -2.32 16.45 6.54
CA ILE A 50 -1.73 17.59 5.80
C ILE A 50 -2.78 18.34 4.96
N PRO A 51 -3.67 17.69 4.19
CA PRO A 51 -4.72 18.41 3.45
C PRO A 51 -5.59 19.29 4.33
N ALA A 52 -5.98 18.81 5.52
CA ALA A 52 -6.80 19.58 6.45
C ALA A 52 -6.06 20.82 6.99
N TRP A 53 -4.74 20.69 7.23
CA TRP A 53 -3.90 21.80 7.63
C TRP A 53 -3.76 22.84 6.50
N ILE A 54 -3.46 22.42 5.28
CA ILE A 54 -3.35 23.31 4.12
C ILE A 54 -4.68 24.06 3.86
N PHE A 55 -5.82 23.39 3.97
CA PHE A 55 -7.11 24.07 3.82
C PHE A 55 -7.37 25.11 4.92
N THR A 56 -6.86 24.86 6.12
CA THR A 56 -6.96 25.83 7.23
C THR A 56 -6.12 27.08 6.93
N LEU A 57 -4.91 26.92 6.39
CA LEU A 57 -4.05 28.04 5.97
C LEU A 57 -4.67 28.88 4.84
N LEU A 58 -5.43 28.24 3.96
CA LEU A 58 -6.15 28.90 2.86
C LEU A 58 -7.52 29.45 3.28
N ASN A 59 -7.63 30.06 4.46
CA ASN A 59 -8.88 30.63 4.99
C ASN A 59 -10.07 29.66 4.99
N ARG A 60 -9.83 28.39 5.35
CA ARG A 60 -10.83 27.30 5.31
C ARG A 60 -11.45 27.14 3.92
N LEU A 61 -10.62 27.17 2.87
CA LEU A 61 -11.04 26.91 1.50
C LEU A 61 -11.91 25.64 1.45
N PRO A 62 -13.16 25.73 0.95
CA PRO A 62 -14.04 24.57 0.90
C PRO A 62 -13.36 23.43 0.13
N PRO A 63 -13.42 22.18 0.62
CA PRO A 63 -12.76 21.05 -0.03
C PRO A 63 -13.15 20.90 -1.51
N GLU A 64 -14.39 21.20 -1.88
CA GLU A 64 -14.85 21.15 -3.28
C GLU A 64 -14.10 22.15 -4.18
N LYS A 65 -13.81 23.36 -3.70
CA LYS A 65 -13.02 24.34 -4.45
C LYS A 65 -11.55 23.97 -4.52
N ALA A 66 -10.98 23.49 -3.41
CA ALA A 66 -9.60 23.00 -3.40
C ALA A 66 -9.39 21.83 -4.38
N LYS A 67 -10.39 20.93 -4.48
CA LYS A 67 -10.38 19.80 -5.42
C LYS A 67 -10.39 20.21 -6.90
N THR A 68 -10.76 21.43 -7.25
CA THR A 68 -10.73 21.90 -8.65
C THR A 68 -9.56 22.81 -8.96
N ALA A 69 -8.74 23.15 -7.95
CA ALA A 69 -7.61 24.06 -8.09
C ALA A 69 -6.24 23.36 -7.95
N PHE A 70 -6.12 22.39 -7.05
CA PHE A 70 -4.81 21.75 -6.82
C PHE A 70 -4.90 20.33 -6.25
N ARG A 71 -3.78 19.60 -6.33
CA ARG A 71 -3.53 18.30 -5.71
C ARG A 71 -2.28 18.30 -4.87
N LEU A 72 -2.32 17.54 -3.77
CA LEU A 72 -1.21 17.36 -2.85
C LEU A 72 -0.48 16.05 -3.16
N HIS A 73 0.84 16.09 -3.10
CA HIS A 73 1.74 14.94 -3.17
C HIS A 73 2.50 14.86 -1.85
N LEU A 74 2.45 13.69 -1.21
CA LEU A 74 2.88 13.51 0.17
C LEU A 74 3.88 12.34 0.22
N PRO A 75 5.17 12.60 -0.09
CA PRO A 75 6.16 11.55 -0.26
C PRO A 75 6.68 10.96 1.06
N GLU A 76 6.46 11.62 2.20
CA GLU A 76 7.01 11.30 3.54
C GLU A 76 6.36 10.08 4.23
N SER A 77 5.89 9.10 3.47
CA SER A 77 5.19 7.91 4.00
C SER A 77 6.12 7.02 4.85
N GLY A 78 5.54 6.37 5.85
CA GLY A 78 6.20 5.33 6.63
C GLY A 78 7.11 5.81 7.76
N ASN A 79 7.40 7.11 7.89
CA ASN A 79 8.16 7.61 9.03
C ASN A 79 7.26 7.89 10.25
N LEU A 80 7.60 7.26 11.37
CA LEU A 80 6.87 7.38 12.65
C LEU A 80 7.54 8.30 13.66
N TYR A 81 8.70 8.87 13.33
CA TYR A 81 9.42 9.75 14.24
C TYR A 81 10.18 10.83 13.48
N TYR A 82 9.91 12.07 13.87
CA TYR A 82 10.60 13.27 13.39
C TYR A 82 11.15 14.00 14.62
N PRO A 83 12.43 13.81 14.99
CA PRO A 83 13.06 14.67 15.99
C PRO A 83 13.04 16.13 15.53
N LYS A 84 13.13 17.06 16.47
CA LYS A 84 13.29 18.49 16.18
C LYS A 84 14.43 18.72 15.17
N GLY A 85 14.16 19.53 14.17
CA GLY A 85 15.06 19.81 13.04
C GLY A 85 14.96 18.81 11.90
N SER A 86 14.14 17.76 12.00
CA SER A 86 13.95 16.82 10.89
C SER A 86 13.36 17.53 9.68
N PRO A 87 13.88 17.26 8.47
CA PRO A 87 13.27 17.79 7.26
C PRO A 87 11.92 17.10 6.97
N TYR A 88 11.05 17.83 6.30
CA TYR A 88 9.76 17.35 5.81
C TYR A 88 9.44 18.01 4.48
N ARG A 89 9.00 17.22 3.49
CA ARG A 89 8.65 17.70 2.16
C ARG A 89 7.23 17.29 1.76
N PHE A 90 6.54 18.18 1.09
CA PHE A 90 5.35 17.88 0.31
C PHE A 90 5.31 18.74 -0.95
N ALA A 91 4.45 18.39 -1.92
CA ALA A 91 4.28 19.20 -3.11
C ALA A 91 2.82 19.45 -3.47
N ILE A 92 2.61 20.51 -4.23
CA ILE A 92 1.31 20.97 -4.70
C ILE A 92 1.37 21.09 -6.22
N THR A 93 0.53 20.32 -6.91
CA THR A 93 0.30 20.50 -8.35
C THR A 93 -0.97 21.30 -8.54
N THR A 94 -0.85 22.47 -9.14
CA THR A 94 -1.95 23.38 -9.46
C THR A 94 -2.37 23.22 -10.91
N PHE A 95 -3.65 23.49 -11.19
CA PHE A 95 -4.28 23.42 -12.50
C PHE A 95 -5.49 24.35 -12.52
N ASN A 96 -6.00 24.67 -13.71
CA ASN A 96 -7.21 25.50 -13.87
C ASN A 96 -7.15 26.83 -13.08
N GLY A 97 -5.99 27.53 -13.14
CA GLY A 97 -5.79 28.80 -12.44
C GLY A 97 -5.57 28.69 -10.92
N GLY A 98 -5.39 27.47 -10.40
CA GLY A 98 -5.18 27.21 -8.97
C GLY A 98 -3.88 27.79 -8.40
N GLU A 99 -2.94 28.22 -9.24
CA GLU A 99 -1.71 28.90 -8.80
C GLU A 99 -1.97 30.21 -8.04
N THR A 100 -3.16 30.80 -8.23
CA THR A 100 -3.61 32.01 -7.50
C THR A 100 -3.66 31.82 -5.98
N TYR A 101 -3.74 30.58 -5.50
CA TYR A 101 -3.72 30.26 -4.07
C TYR A 101 -2.31 30.14 -3.48
N LEU A 102 -1.27 30.01 -4.32
CA LEU A 102 0.11 29.77 -3.85
C LEU A 102 0.68 30.95 -3.04
N PRO A 103 0.52 32.23 -3.44
CA PRO A 103 1.03 33.35 -2.65
C PRO A 103 0.45 33.37 -1.23
N GLN A 104 -0.88 33.21 -1.11
CA GLN A 104 -1.55 33.16 0.20
C GLN A 104 -1.02 32.01 1.05
N LEU A 105 -0.86 30.82 0.46
CA LEU A 105 -0.34 29.66 1.18
C LEU A 105 1.08 29.89 1.69
N ILE A 106 1.97 30.42 0.84
CA ILE A 106 3.36 30.70 1.20
C ILE A 106 3.42 31.71 2.34
N THR A 107 2.66 32.80 2.26
CA THR A 107 2.55 33.77 3.36
C THR A 107 2.06 33.12 4.65
N ALA A 108 1.07 32.23 4.58
CA ALA A 108 0.56 31.53 5.74
C ALA A 108 1.57 30.53 6.34
N LEU A 109 2.42 29.92 5.51
CA LEU A 109 3.49 29.00 5.95
C LEU A 109 4.69 29.72 6.57
N THR A 110 4.95 30.97 6.19
CA THR A 110 6.04 31.78 6.76
C THR A 110 5.63 32.54 8.02
N THR A 111 4.33 32.74 8.22
CA THR A 111 3.82 33.46 9.40
C THR A 111 3.71 32.52 10.60
N PRO A 112 4.26 32.87 11.79
CA PRO A 112 4.07 32.07 12.99
C PRO A 112 2.58 31.96 13.32
N SER A 113 2.07 30.74 13.43
CA SER A 113 0.68 30.52 13.86
C SER A 113 0.50 31.00 15.30
N THR A 114 -0.43 31.93 15.51
CA THR A 114 -0.83 32.45 16.83
C THR A 114 -1.87 31.57 17.52
N ASN A 115 -2.33 30.51 16.85
CA ASN A 115 -3.34 29.61 17.38
C ASN A 115 -2.67 28.43 18.11
N PRO A 116 -2.87 28.28 19.43
CA PRO A 116 -2.27 27.20 20.22
C PRO A 116 -2.90 25.82 19.96
N ASP A 117 -3.70 25.66 18.90
CA ASP A 117 -4.37 24.40 18.57
C ASP A 117 -3.31 23.28 18.44
N ARG A 118 -3.42 22.25 19.30
CA ARG A 118 -2.42 21.17 19.52
C ARG A 118 -2.37 20.16 18.36
N ARG A 119 -2.61 20.60 17.12
CA ARG A 119 -2.58 19.74 15.94
C ARG A 119 -1.16 19.61 15.43
N THR A 120 -0.78 18.39 15.04
CA THR A 120 0.59 17.94 14.75
C THR A 120 1.45 18.85 13.86
N TRP A 121 0.86 19.66 12.98
CA TRP A 121 1.60 20.44 11.97
C TRP A 121 1.57 21.97 12.16
N HIS A 122 0.61 22.54 12.89
CA HIS A 122 0.35 23.99 12.81
C HIS A 122 1.49 24.84 13.35
N ASN A 123 1.97 24.53 14.56
CA ASN A 123 3.08 25.24 15.21
C ASN A 123 4.41 24.48 15.07
N ASN A 124 4.39 23.40 14.29
CA ASN A 124 5.41 22.36 14.31
C ASN A 124 6.10 22.16 12.95
N PHE A 125 5.91 23.11 12.04
CA PHE A 125 6.54 23.13 10.73
C PHE A 125 7.09 24.53 10.48
N ARG A 126 8.35 24.62 10.06
CA ARG A 126 9.00 25.86 9.64
C ARG A 126 9.42 25.70 8.18
N LEU A 127 8.96 26.58 7.31
CA LEU A 127 9.37 26.62 5.91
C LEU A 127 10.87 26.89 5.81
N THR A 128 11.59 26.11 5.00
CA THR A 128 13.03 26.27 4.76
C THR A 128 13.35 26.56 3.30
N ALA A 129 12.62 25.99 2.36
CA ALA A 129 12.80 26.25 0.93
C ALA A 129 11.54 26.01 0.11
N LEU A 130 11.48 26.70 -1.03
CA LEU A 130 10.51 26.47 -2.11
C LEU A 130 11.29 26.05 -3.35
N LYS A 131 10.80 25.02 -4.05
CA LYS A 131 11.43 24.53 -5.28
C LYS A 131 10.40 24.32 -6.37
N ASP A 132 10.83 24.51 -7.60
CA ASP A 132 10.06 24.11 -8.77
C ASP A 132 9.98 22.57 -8.86
N GLY A 133 8.78 22.05 -9.13
CA GLY A 133 8.52 20.61 -9.15
C GLY A 133 9.06 19.86 -10.37
N TYR A 134 9.33 20.56 -11.48
CA TYR A 134 9.81 19.94 -12.71
C TYR A 134 11.33 20.08 -12.87
N THR A 135 11.90 21.21 -12.47
CA THR A 135 13.35 21.53 -12.56
C THR A 135 14.11 21.32 -11.26
N HIS A 136 13.42 21.20 -10.12
CA HIS A 136 14.00 21.14 -8.76
C HIS A 136 14.85 22.36 -8.35
N GLN A 137 14.81 23.44 -9.13
CA GLN A 137 15.50 24.69 -8.78
C GLN A 137 14.78 25.40 -7.63
N THR A 138 15.55 26.01 -6.73
CA THR A 138 15.00 26.87 -5.68
C THR A 138 14.35 28.09 -6.29
N ILE A 139 13.16 28.43 -5.80
CA ILE A 139 12.41 29.61 -6.22
C ILE A 139 12.13 30.52 -5.03
N THR A 140 11.91 31.81 -5.29
CA THR A 140 11.51 32.77 -4.25
C THR A 140 10.02 33.10 -4.35
N THR A 141 9.49 33.13 -5.56
CA THR A 141 8.10 33.51 -5.85
C THR A 141 7.41 32.46 -6.73
N PRO A 142 6.08 32.21 -6.57
CA PRO A 142 5.34 31.27 -7.40
C PRO A 142 5.39 31.54 -8.91
N GLU A 143 5.64 32.80 -9.30
CA GLU A 143 5.72 33.24 -10.69
C GLU A 143 6.91 32.60 -11.43
N GLU A 144 7.97 32.22 -10.71
CA GLU A 144 9.17 31.54 -11.23
C GLU A 144 8.90 30.07 -11.60
N LEU A 145 7.75 29.50 -11.21
CA LEU A 145 7.42 28.11 -11.50
C LEU A 145 7.38 27.87 -13.02
N SER A 146 8.02 26.78 -13.43
CA SER A 146 7.89 26.23 -14.77
C SER A 146 6.49 25.69 -15.01
N GLN A 147 6.13 25.59 -16.30
CA GLN A 147 4.80 25.20 -16.74
C GLN A 147 4.87 23.88 -17.48
N TYR A 148 4.00 22.95 -17.10
CA TYR A 148 3.65 21.82 -17.95
C TYR A 148 2.65 22.30 -19.01
N THR A 149 3.09 22.37 -20.26
CA THR A 149 2.39 23.02 -21.36
C THR A 149 1.66 22.01 -22.26
N PRO A 150 0.77 22.48 -23.18
CA PRO A 150 0.21 21.63 -24.23
C PRO A 150 1.27 20.86 -25.03
N SER A 151 2.44 21.45 -25.28
CA SER A 151 3.54 20.79 -25.98
C SER A 151 4.13 19.63 -25.17
N GLN A 152 4.28 19.79 -23.85
CA GLN A 152 4.75 18.70 -22.99
C GLN A 152 3.72 17.56 -22.92
N LEU A 153 2.42 17.89 -22.85
CA LEU A 153 1.36 16.89 -22.94
C LEU A 153 1.45 16.08 -24.23
N GLN A 154 1.76 16.73 -25.36
CA GLN A 154 1.92 16.03 -26.64
C GLN A 154 3.13 15.08 -26.62
N ILE A 155 4.27 15.50 -26.07
CA ILE A 155 5.46 14.65 -25.93
C ILE A 155 5.15 13.41 -25.09
N ASP A 156 4.46 13.58 -23.96
CA ASP A 156 4.10 12.46 -23.10
C ASP A 156 3.08 11.53 -23.79
N CYS A 157 2.13 12.08 -24.57
CA CYS A 157 1.19 11.31 -25.39
C CYS A 157 1.90 10.48 -26.47
N ASP A 158 2.90 11.07 -27.14
CA ASP A 158 3.69 10.39 -28.18
C ASP A 158 4.53 9.27 -27.56
N THR A 159 5.11 9.53 -26.39
CA THR A 159 5.85 8.52 -25.61
C THR A 159 4.94 7.35 -25.24
N LEU A 160 3.73 7.63 -24.72
CA LEU A 160 2.76 6.60 -24.36
C LEU A 160 2.27 5.81 -25.59
N ALA A 161 2.09 6.47 -26.74
CA ALA A 161 1.68 5.81 -27.98
C ALA A 161 2.75 4.86 -28.55
N GLN A 162 4.03 5.16 -28.33
CA GLN A 162 5.16 4.36 -28.78
C GLN A 162 5.55 3.25 -27.80
N ALA A 163 5.03 3.30 -26.56
CA ALA A 163 5.37 2.35 -25.51
C ALA A 163 4.97 0.92 -25.88
N GLN A 164 5.84 -0.05 -25.58
CA GLN A 164 5.54 -1.47 -25.73
C GLN A 164 4.73 -2.00 -24.54
N SER A 165 4.89 -1.36 -23.39
CA SER A 165 4.25 -1.71 -22.13
C SER A 165 3.78 -0.45 -21.41
N ILE A 166 2.54 -0.48 -20.93
CA ILE A 166 1.93 0.60 -20.16
C ILE A 166 1.38 0.00 -18.87
N GLU A 167 1.78 0.55 -17.74
CA GLU A 167 1.30 0.16 -16.42
C GLU A 167 0.76 1.39 -15.68
N LEU A 168 -0.46 1.29 -15.16
CA LEU A 168 -0.99 2.18 -14.15
C LEU A 168 -0.59 1.65 -12.78
N LEU A 169 0.27 2.38 -12.06
CA LEU A 169 0.58 2.10 -10.66
C LEU A 169 -0.31 2.95 -9.75
N ILE A 170 -1.11 2.31 -8.89
CA ILE A 170 -2.03 2.98 -7.97
C ILE A 170 -1.28 3.47 -6.73
N GLU A 171 -1.25 4.79 -6.55
CA GLU A 171 -0.55 5.46 -5.45
C GLU A 171 -1.45 5.62 -4.20
N THR A 172 -2.75 5.82 -4.42
CA THR A 172 -3.74 5.93 -3.34
C THR A 172 -4.86 4.92 -3.56
N GLY A 173 -5.22 4.17 -2.52
CA GLY A 173 -6.16 3.06 -2.62
C GLY A 173 -7.48 3.43 -3.31
N ILE A 174 -7.90 2.57 -4.24
CA ILE A 174 -9.16 2.64 -4.98
C ILE A 174 -10.29 2.14 -4.08
N ALA A 175 -11.30 2.96 -3.83
CA ALA A 175 -12.51 2.51 -3.15
C ALA A 175 -13.57 2.12 -4.19
N PHE A 176 -13.85 0.81 -4.33
CA PHE A 176 -15.01 0.29 -5.06
C PHE A 176 -16.13 0.02 -4.04
N GLY A 177 -16.89 1.03 -3.64
CA GLY A 177 -17.91 0.87 -2.60
C GLY A 177 -17.35 0.56 -1.20
N GLN A 178 -18.22 0.14 -0.27
CA GLN A 178 -17.87 -0.08 1.15
C GLN A 178 -17.30 -1.47 1.46
N SER A 179 -17.35 -2.41 0.52
CA SER A 179 -16.91 -3.81 0.68
C SER A 179 -15.81 -4.15 -0.33
N LYS A 180 -14.97 -5.17 -0.04
CA LYS A 180 -14.04 -5.76 -1.01
C LYS A 180 -14.87 -6.30 -2.19
N VAL A 181 -14.87 -5.59 -3.32
CA VAL A 181 -15.49 -5.95 -4.61
C VAL A 181 -14.41 -6.60 -5.47
N SER A 182 -14.66 -7.68 -6.22
CA SER A 182 -13.58 -8.44 -6.86
C SER A 182 -12.65 -7.56 -7.71
N ALA A 183 -11.34 -7.83 -7.69
CA ALA A 183 -10.38 -7.13 -8.56
C ALA A 183 -10.77 -7.24 -10.05
N SER A 184 -11.50 -8.30 -10.43
CA SER A 184 -12.05 -8.54 -11.77
C SER A 184 -13.15 -7.55 -12.20
N ASP A 185 -13.68 -6.74 -11.28
CA ASP A 185 -14.82 -5.87 -11.56
C ASP A 185 -14.38 -4.54 -12.22
N LEU A 186 -13.07 -4.28 -12.33
CA LEU A 186 -12.57 -3.16 -13.11
C LEU A 186 -12.41 -3.56 -14.58
N ASP A 187 -13.39 -3.20 -15.41
CA ASP A 187 -13.26 -3.30 -16.86
C ASP A 187 -12.73 -2.00 -17.50
N SER A 188 -12.39 -2.12 -18.79
CA SER A 188 -11.91 -1.00 -19.60
C SER A 188 -12.92 0.15 -19.70
N ALA A 189 -14.21 -0.17 -19.65
CA ALA A 189 -15.29 0.81 -19.75
C ALA A 189 -15.40 1.68 -18.51
N GLN A 190 -15.39 1.01 -17.37
CA GLN A 190 -15.41 1.62 -16.07
C GLN A 190 -14.18 2.49 -15.86
N LEU A 191 -12.98 2.03 -16.24
CA LEU A 191 -11.76 2.83 -16.14
C LEU A 191 -11.86 4.16 -16.93
N LEU A 192 -12.23 4.09 -18.21
CA LEU A 192 -12.38 5.28 -19.07
C LEU A 192 -13.50 6.21 -18.59
N LEU A 193 -14.60 5.65 -18.11
CA LEU A 193 -15.67 6.43 -17.50
C LEU A 193 -15.17 7.21 -16.27
N GLN A 194 -14.43 6.57 -15.38
CA GLN A 194 -13.88 7.23 -14.18
C GLN A 194 -12.87 8.33 -14.53
N LEU A 195 -12.05 8.10 -15.56
CA LEU A 195 -11.13 9.11 -16.12
C LEU A 195 -11.91 10.35 -16.60
N GLY A 196 -12.93 10.17 -17.43
CA GLY A 196 -13.73 11.27 -17.96
C GLY A 196 -14.49 12.05 -16.88
N ILE A 197 -15.07 11.34 -15.90
CA ILE A 197 -15.74 11.97 -14.75
C ILE A 197 -14.77 12.91 -14.02
N SER A 198 -13.51 12.51 -13.84
CA SER A 198 -12.51 13.28 -13.10
C SER A 198 -12.12 14.58 -13.78
N ILE A 199 -12.02 14.55 -15.11
CA ILE A 199 -11.82 15.75 -15.93
C ILE A 199 -13.00 16.71 -15.77
N ILE A 200 -14.25 16.22 -15.86
CA ILE A 200 -15.43 17.08 -15.67
C ILE A 200 -15.40 17.72 -14.30
N TYR A 201 -15.07 16.96 -13.25
CA TYR A 201 -14.95 17.52 -11.90
C TYR A 201 -13.90 18.63 -11.84
N ALA A 202 -12.74 18.45 -12.48
CA ALA A 202 -11.68 19.45 -12.50
C ALA A 202 -12.07 20.73 -13.29
N LEU A 203 -12.83 20.58 -14.37
CA LEU A 203 -13.26 21.70 -15.22
C LEU A 203 -14.46 22.49 -14.68
N SER A 204 -15.46 21.81 -14.13
CA SER A 204 -16.80 22.39 -13.92
C SER A 204 -16.96 23.22 -12.64
N GLY A 205 -16.21 22.93 -11.56
CA GLY A 205 -16.26 23.70 -10.30
C GLY A 205 -17.60 23.75 -9.53
N ASN A 206 -18.74 23.44 -10.18
CA ASN A 206 -20.11 23.63 -9.70
C ASN A 206 -20.92 22.31 -9.73
N GLN A 207 -21.50 21.91 -8.60
CA GLN A 207 -22.19 20.63 -8.44
C GLN A 207 -23.45 20.44 -9.32
N ALA A 208 -24.12 21.53 -9.70
CA ALA A 208 -25.33 21.45 -10.53
C ALA A 208 -25.01 21.12 -12.00
N ASP A 209 -24.00 21.78 -12.59
CA ASP A 209 -23.54 21.54 -13.95
C ASP A 209 -22.85 20.17 -14.09
N GLN A 210 -22.21 19.71 -13.02
CA GLN A 210 -21.56 18.39 -12.93
C GLN A 210 -22.53 17.25 -13.24
N THR A 211 -23.74 17.25 -12.68
CA THR A 211 -24.63 16.08 -12.79
C THR A 211 -25.10 15.86 -14.24
N ARG A 212 -25.43 16.95 -14.94
CA ARG A 212 -25.89 16.90 -16.33
C ARG A 212 -24.75 16.62 -17.32
N GLN A 213 -23.58 17.22 -17.11
CA GLN A 213 -22.40 16.94 -17.92
C GLN A 213 -21.88 15.52 -17.70
N VAL A 214 -21.86 15.03 -16.47
CA VAL A 214 -21.45 13.66 -16.13
C VAL A 214 -22.40 12.63 -16.74
N GLN A 215 -23.73 12.83 -16.66
CA GLN A 215 -24.68 11.90 -17.29
C GLN A 215 -24.49 11.84 -18.80
N ASN A 216 -24.41 13.00 -19.47
CA ASN A 216 -24.14 13.04 -20.90
C ASN A 216 -22.80 12.38 -21.23
N LEU A 217 -21.69 12.78 -20.61
CA LEU A 217 -20.38 12.24 -20.94
C LEU A 217 -20.26 10.74 -20.61
N SER A 218 -20.93 10.27 -19.55
CA SER A 218 -20.97 8.86 -19.16
C SER A 218 -21.64 7.99 -20.21
N GLU A 219 -22.80 8.40 -20.71
CA GLU A 219 -23.48 7.70 -21.80
C GLU A 219 -22.58 7.65 -23.05
N HIS A 220 -21.89 8.75 -23.38
CA HIS A 220 -21.10 8.84 -24.62
C HIS A 220 -19.75 8.13 -24.53
N LEU A 221 -19.04 8.21 -23.41
CA LEU A 221 -17.83 7.42 -23.16
C LEU A 221 -18.18 5.94 -23.23
N SER A 222 -19.27 5.50 -22.61
CA SER A 222 -19.70 4.09 -22.68
C SER A 222 -19.91 3.58 -24.11
N HIS A 223 -20.30 4.46 -25.05
CA HIS A 223 -20.43 4.12 -26.46
C HIS A 223 -19.08 3.99 -27.20
N LEU A 224 -18.05 4.73 -26.79
CA LEU A 224 -16.68 4.59 -27.34
C LEU A 224 -16.05 3.23 -27.02
N ILE A 225 -16.51 2.57 -25.96
CA ILE A 225 -15.85 1.42 -25.35
C ILE A 225 -16.28 0.08 -25.99
N THR A 226 -17.08 0.11 -27.06
CA THR A 226 -17.74 -1.10 -27.60
C THR A 226 -16.93 -1.91 -28.63
N ALA A 227 -15.61 -1.78 -28.72
CA ALA A 227 -14.83 -2.55 -29.70
C ALA A 227 -13.78 -3.51 -29.10
N GLU A 228 -12.87 -3.07 -28.22
CA GLU A 228 -11.80 -3.95 -27.68
C GLU A 228 -11.40 -3.58 -26.23
N PRO A 229 -11.31 -4.56 -25.31
CA PRO A 229 -10.77 -4.33 -23.97
C PRO A 229 -9.27 -4.01 -24.05
N PHE A 230 -8.81 -3.01 -23.30
CA PHE A 230 -7.39 -2.63 -23.27
C PHE A 230 -6.70 -2.90 -21.94
N ILE A 231 -7.45 -3.13 -20.86
CA ILE A 231 -6.87 -3.73 -19.66
C ILE A 231 -6.48 -5.16 -20.03
N ARG A 232 -5.18 -5.42 -20.06
CA ARG A 232 -4.61 -6.73 -20.38
C ARG A 232 -4.54 -7.63 -19.15
N ASP A 233 -4.12 -7.03 -18.04
CA ASP A 233 -3.93 -7.71 -16.77
C ASP A 233 -4.05 -6.69 -15.62
N SER A 234 -4.31 -7.18 -14.41
CA SER A 234 -4.35 -6.35 -13.22
C SER A 234 -3.87 -7.14 -12.02
N HIS A 235 -2.89 -6.60 -11.29
CA HIS A 235 -2.47 -7.11 -10.00
C HIS A 235 -2.93 -6.15 -8.91
N LEU A 236 -4.22 -6.26 -8.57
CA LEU A 236 -4.85 -5.44 -7.54
C LEU A 236 -4.99 -6.19 -6.23
N PHE A 237 -4.81 -5.48 -5.13
CA PHE A 237 -4.98 -6.03 -3.79
C PHE A 237 -5.57 -5.02 -2.84
N TYR A 238 -6.36 -5.50 -1.88
CA TYR A 238 -7.07 -4.61 -0.97
C TYR A 238 -6.25 -4.33 0.29
N LEU A 239 -5.80 -3.09 0.47
CA LEU A 239 -5.04 -2.71 1.64
C LEU A 239 -5.94 -1.99 2.65
N ASN A 240 -6.19 -2.63 3.80
CA ASN A 240 -6.85 -1.96 4.92
C ASN A 240 -5.93 -0.97 5.65
N LYS A 241 -6.17 0.33 5.47
CA LYS A 241 -5.47 1.40 6.19
C LYS A 241 -6.44 2.03 7.19
N THR A 242 -6.10 2.07 8.47
CA THR A 242 -6.87 2.80 9.48
C THR A 242 -6.05 3.91 10.11
N TYR A 243 -6.70 5.02 10.40
CA TYR A 243 -6.11 6.11 11.19
C TYR A 243 -7.15 6.65 12.16
N ALA A 244 -6.72 7.19 13.29
CA ALA A 244 -7.63 7.86 14.22
C ALA A 244 -7.62 9.37 13.92
N ASP A 245 -8.80 9.97 13.86
CA ASP A 245 -8.90 11.43 13.76
C ASP A 245 -8.59 12.12 15.11
N SER A 246 -8.68 13.45 15.14
CA SER A 246 -8.42 14.26 16.33
C SER A 246 -9.35 13.97 17.51
N HIS A 247 -10.44 13.21 17.30
CA HIS A 247 -11.39 12.79 18.33
C HIS A 247 -11.23 11.31 18.71
N GLY A 248 -10.19 10.64 18.22
CA GLY A 248 -9.95 9.22 18.48
C GLY A 248 -10.88 8.29 17.69
N LYS A 249 -11.69 8.82 16.75
CA LYS A 249 -12.55 8.00 15.91
C LYS A 249 -11.73 7.39 14.78
N TYR A 250 -11.78 6.07 14.63
CA TYR A 250 -11.13 5.38 13.53
C TYR A 250 -11.81 5.68 12.19
N LYS A 251 -10.99 6.00 11.20
CA LYS A 251 -11.35 6.17 9.80
C LYS A 251 -10.56 5.19 8.95
N TYR A 252 -11.17 4.77 7.86
CA TYR A 252 -10.59 3.83 6.91
C TYR A 252 -10.13 4.59 5.66
N LEU A 253 -8.89 4.32 5.25
CA LEU A 253 -8.28 4.71 3.98
C LEU A 253 -8.05 3.47 3.12
N SER A 254 -8.88 2.45 3.33
CA SER A 254 -8.77 1.18 2.65
C SER A 254 -9.15 1.33 1.18
N GLY A 255 -8.48 0.54 0.33
CA GLY A 255 -8.78 0.51 -1.09
C GLY A 255 -7.87 -0.46 -1.83
N TYR A 256 -8.17 -0.69 -3.10
CA TYR A 256 -7.31 -1.45 -3.98
C TYR A 256 -6.06 -0.67 -4.33
N HIS A 257 -4.94 -1.34 -4.18
CA HIS A 257 -3.63 -0.88 -4.56
C HIS A 257 -3.04 -1.86 -5.57
N GLY A 258 -1.89 -1.50 -6.13
CA GLY A 258 -1.16 -2.33 -7.07
C GLY A 258 -1.18 -1.74 -8.46
N SER A 259 -1.29 -2.58 -9.49
CA SER A 259 -1.12 -2.11 -10.85
C SER A 259 -2.06 -2.74 -11.87
N ILE A 260 -2.27 -1.98 -12.95
CA ILE A 260 -3.11 -2.36 -14.08
C ILE A 260 -2.27 -2.24 -15.33
N THR A 261 -2.11 -3.34 -16.06
CA THR A 261 -1.38 -3.36 -17.33
C THR A 261 -2.34 -3.06 -18.47
N LEU A 262 -1.98 -2.07 -19.28
CA LEU A 262 -2.75 -1.64 -20.43
C LEU A 262 -2.09 -2.12 -21.73
N THR A 263 -2.92 -2.40 -22.73
CA THR A 263 -2.50 -2.63 -24.11
C THR A 263 -2.26 -1.27 -24.78
N PRO A 264 -1.11 -1.06 -25.44
CA PRO A 264 -0.86 0.17 -26.20
C PRO A 264 -1.93 0.39 -27.28
N TYR A 265 -2.60 1.54 -27.23
CA TYR A 265 -3.65 1.90 -28.17
C TYR A 265 -3.07 2.57 -29.43
N GLN A 266 -2.48 1.79 -30.34
CA GLN A 266 -1.94 2.34 -31.60
C GLN A 266 -2.99 2.43 -32.72
N THR A 267 -3.99 1.55 -32.73
CA THR A 267 -4.96 1.41 -33.83
C THR A 267 -6.36 1.93 -33.51
N HIS A 268 -6.61 2.38 -32.28
CA HIS A 268 -7.95 2.79 -31.86
C HIS A 268 -8.31 4.21 -32.36
N PRO A 269 -9.53 4.44 -32.90
CA PRO A 269 -9.94 5.73 -33.46
C PRO A 269 -9.82 6.93 -32.51
N HIS A 270 -9.85 6.67 -31.20
CA HIS A 270 -9.79 7.70 -30.14
C HIS A 270 -8.55 7.59 -29.25
N ALA A 271 -7.49 6.92 -29.71
CA ALA A 271 -6.25 6.74 -28.94
C ALA A 271 -5.67 8.06 -28.40
N ALA A 272 -5.68 9.12 -29.22
CA ALA A 272 -5.18 10.43 -28.82
C ALA A 272 -5.91 11.01 -27.60
N LEU A 273 -7.23 10.92 -27.57
CA LEU A 273 -8.03 11.38 -26.43
C LEU A 273 -7.75 10.52 -25.19
N ILE A 274 -7.72 9.20 -25.36
CA ILE A 274 -7.46 8.25 -24.26
C ILE A 274 -6.09 8.54 -23.62
N ASN A 275 -5.04 8.76 -24.42
CA ASN A 275 -3.71 9.09 -23.92
C ASN A 275 -3.71 10.40 -23.12
N LYS A 276 -4.39 11.45 -23.62
CA LYS A 276 -4.52 12.72 -22.88
C LYS A 276 -5.27 12.53 -21.56
N LEU A 277 -6.34 11.74 -21.54
CA LEU A 277 -7.09 11.41 -20.31
C LEU A 277 -6.19 10.68 -19.30
N LEU A 278 -5.47 9.65 -19.75
CA LEU A 278 -4.54 8.89 -18.92
C LEU A 278 -3.44 9.78 -18.35
N ILE A 279 -2.86 10.67 -19.14
CA ILE A 279 -1.76 11.54 -18.71
C ILE A 279 -2.26 12.65 -17.78
N LEU A 280 -3.34 13.35 -18.10
CA LEU A 280 -3.81 14.45 -17.24
C LEU A 280 -4.35 13.93 -15.90
N CYS A 281 -5.08 12.81 -15.90
CA CYS A 281 -5.65 12.27 -14.68
C CYS A 281 -4.60 11.70 -13.70
N GLN A 282 -3.36 11.42 -14.13
CA GLN A 282 -2.27 11.07 -13.20
C GLN A 282 -1.88 12.25 -12.28
N TYR A 283 -2.08 13.50 -12.74
CA TYR A 283 -1.84 14.71 -11.96
C TYR A 283 -3.06 15.11 -11.14
N LEU A 284 -4.26 14.97 -11.72
CA LEU A 284 -5.52 15.34 -11.09
C LEU A 284 -5.98 14.31 -10.06
N GLY A 285 -5.58 13.05 -10.18
CA GLY A 285 -6.23 11.93 -9.48
C GLY A 285 -7.70 11.75 -9.87
N ILE A 286 -8.25 10.56 -9.60
CA ILE A 286 -9.58 10.17 -10.05
C ILE A 286 -10.53 9.89 -8.90
N GLY A 287 -11.72 10.50 -8.95
CA GLY A 287 -12.86 10.20 -8.08
C GLY A 287 -12.75 10.74 -6.64
N LYS A 288 -13.72 11.56 -6.21
CA LYS A 288 -13.77 12.08 -4.82
C LYS A 288 -15.18 12.28 -4.26
N ARG A 289 -16.10 11.36 -4.58
CA ARG A 289 -17.03 10.83 -3.57
C ARG A 289 -16.38 9.54 -3.08
N SER A 290 -16.19 9.37 -1.78
CA SER A 290 -15.39 8.32 -1.12
C SER A 290 -15.78 6.86 -1.39
N ASN A 291 -16.56 6.59 -2.45
CA ASN A 291 -17.06 5.30 -2.86
C ASN A 291 -16.85 5.02 -4.38
N TYR A 292 -16.24 5.94 -5.15
CA TYR A 292 -16.06 5.79 -6.62
C TYR A 292 -14.78 6.46 -7.14
N GLY A 293 -13.98 5.71 -7.92
CA GLY A 293 -12.86 6.19 -8.74
C GLY A 293 -11.49 5.58 -8.37
N ILE A 294 -10.55 5.56 -9.32
CA ILE A 294 -9.25 4.86 -9.20
C ILE A 294 -8.16 5.62 -8.40
N GLY A 295 -8.49 6.74 -7.75
CA GLY A 295 -7.54 7.50 -6.94
C GLY A 295 -6.41 8.14 -7.76
N GLN A 296 -5.30 8.47 -7.08
CA GLN A 296 -4.04 8.85 -7.73
C GLN A 296 -3.32 7.63 -8.24
N TYR A 297 -2.77 7.74 -9.44
CA TYR A 297 -1.94 6.74 -10.06
C TYR A 297 -0.80 7.41 -10.83
N ARG A 298 0.10 6.57 -11.31
CA ARG A 298 1.21 6.94 -12.17
C ARG A 298 1.25 6.06 -13.41
N LEU A 299 1.57 6.66 -14.54
CA LEU A 299 1.85 5.90 -15.75
C LEU A 299 3.32 5.53 -15.81
N ILE A 300 3.57 4.24 -15.97
CA ILE A 300 4.87 3.67 -16.27
C ILE A 300 4.82 3.18 -17.72
N ALA A 301 5.60 3.81 -18.59
CA ALA A 301 5.78 3.43 -19.98
C ALA A 301 7.17 2.82 -20.13
N ASP A 302 7.26 1.56 -20.54
CA ASP A 302 8.54 0.83 -20.72
C ASP A 302 9.49 0.97 -19.52
N HIS A 303 8.95 0.74 -18.32
CA HIS A 303 9.62 0.84 -17.02
C HIS A 303 10.04 2.27 -16.60
N GLN A 304 9.64 3.30 -17.34
CA GLN A 304 9.90 4.69 -16.99
C GLN A 304 8.61 5.41 -16.62
N SER A 305 8.65 6.14 -15.50
CA SER A 305 7.52 6.97 -15.12
C SER A 305 7.41 8.21 -16.00
N LEU A 306 6.21 8.49 -16.50
CA LEU A 306 5.91 9.74 -17.21
C LEU A 306 5.77 10.94 -16.25
N LYS A 307 5.30 10.71 -15.02
CA LYS A 307 5.19 11.74 -13.98
C LYS A 307 6.40 11.66 -13.05
N LYS A 308 7.14 12.75 -12.92
CA LYS A 308 8.15 12.90 -11.87
C LYS A 308 7.44 13.23 -10.55
N GLN A 309 7.64 12.40 -9.54
CA GLN A 309 7.24 12.71 -8.17
C GLN A 309 8.43 13.27 -7.39
N PRO A 310 8.21 14.25 -6.51
CA PRO A 310 9.25 14.66 -5.59
C PRO A 310 9.57 13.48 -4.65
N PRO A 311 10.85 13.11 -4.48
CA PRO A 311 11.22 12.11 -3.50
C PRO A 311 10.94 12.63 -2.08
N PRO A 312 10.92 11.77 -1.05
CA PRO A 312 10.91 12.25 0.33
C PRO A 312 12.13 13.16 0.59
N SER A 313 12.02 14.06 1.57
CA SER A 313 13.15 14.91 1.99
C SER A 313 14.34 14.08 2.45
N GLN A 314 14.04 12.96 3.10
CA GLN A 314 15.01 12.00 3.57
C GLN A 314 14.44 10.59 3.39
N THR A 315 15.18 9.73 2.69
CA THR A 315 14.76 8.35 2.43
C THR A 315 14.68 7.56 3.73
N LEU A 316 13.84 6.54 3.75
CA LEU A 316 13.70 5.66 4.89
C LEU A 316 15.01 4.92 5.18
N LEU A 317 15.74 4.48 4.14
CA LEU A 317 17.09 3.89 4.30
C LEU A 317 18.05 4.82 5.05
N SER A 318 18.12 6.10 4.66
CA SER A 318 19.05 7.04 5.31
C SER A 318 18.73 7.27 6.79
N LYS A 319 17.45 7.13 7.19
CA LYS A 319 17.05 7.15 8.60
C LYS A 319 17.44 5.86 9.30
N LEU A 320 17.10 4.71 8.70
CA LEU A 320 17.33 3.39 9.28
C LEU A 320 18.81 3.02 9.39
N LEU A 321 19.65 3.55 8.50
CA LEU A 321 21.10 3.31 8.46
C LEU A 321 21.92 4.53 8.92
N SER A 322 21.28 5.46 9.64
CA SER A 322 21.98 6.57 10.29
C SER A 322 22.96 6.06 11.35
N ILE A 323 24.06 6.80 11.58
CA ILE A 323 25.07 6.46 12.60
C ILE A 323 24.43 6.25 13.98
N GLU A 324 23.46 7.08 14.36
CA GLU A 324 22.72 6.94 15.60
C GLU A 324 22.00 5.59 15.70
N THR A 325 21.41 5.11 14.61
CA THR A 325 20.72 3.83 14.56
C THR A 325 21.70 2.66 14.55
N LEU A 326 22.81 2.77 13.82
CA LEU A 326 23.89 1.78 13.84
C LEU A 326 24.42 1.58 15.27
N CYS A 327 24.72 2.67 15.99
CA CYS A 327 25.22 2.62 17.37
C CYS A 327 24.24 1.96 18.38
N ARG A 328 22.95 1.87 18.04
CA ARG A 328 21.95 1.15 18.87
C ARG A 328 21.94 -0.36 18.64
N SER A 329 22.59 -0.85 17.57
CA SER A 329 22.75 -2.29 17.34
C SER A 329 23.90 -2.81 18.19
N PRO A 330 23.68 -3.79 19.09
CA PRO A 330 24.76 -4.37 19.90
C PRO A 330 25.91 -4.88 19.04
N GLU A 331 25.61 -5.59 17.95
CA GLU A 331 26.64 -6.12 17.05
C GLU A 331 27.50 -5.03 16.40
N TYR A 332 26.95 -3.85 16.13
CA TYR A 332 27.74 -2.72 15.62
C TYR A 332 28.52 -2.03 16.75
N ALA A 333 27.93 -1.89 17.94
CA ALA A 333 28.58 -1.24 19.08
C ALA A 333 29.83 -2.00 19.52
N ASP A 334 29.76 -3.33 19.53
CA ASP A 334 30.82 -4.25 19.95
C ASP A 334 31.89 -4.48 18.87
N ALA A 335 31.63 -4.10 17.61
CA ALA A 335 32.57 -4.26 16.50
C ALA A 335 33.83 -3.40 16.64
N GLU A 336 34.95 -3.89 16.09
CA GLU A 336 36.20 -3.13 16.00
C GLU A 336 36.07 -1.92 15.06
N GLU A 337 36.92 -0.89 15.23
CA GLU A 337 36.77 0.36 14.46
C GLU A 337 36.95 0.18 12.94
N ASN A 338 37.79 -0.78 12.53
CA ASN A 338 37.93 -1.13 11.12
C ASN A 338 36.62 -1.69 10.54
N GLU A 339 35.95 -2.59 11.28
CA GLU A 339 34.66 -3.16 10.88
C GLU A 339 33.55 -2.10 10.88
N LYS A 340 33.52 -1.21 11.89
CA LYS A 340 32.62 -0.05 11.92
C LYS A 340 32.80 0.84 10.69
N THR A 341 34.03 1.07 10.27
CA THR A 341 34.35 1.88 9.08
C THR A 341 33.82 1.22 7.80
N GLN A 342 34.01 -0.09 7.65
CA GLN A 342 33.46 -0.86 6.53
C GLN A 342 31.92 -0.86 6.52
N LEU A 343 31.29 -1.03 7.68
CA LEU A 343 29.82 -0.98 7.83
C LEU A 343 29.25 0.40 7.48
N ARG A 344 29.93 1.49 7.88
CA ARG A 344 29.52 2.86 7.49
C ARG A 344 29.65 3.10 5.99
N ALA A 345 30.72 2.62 5.37
CA ALA A 345 30.91 2.72 3.92
C ALA A 345 29.80 1.96 3.18
N LEU A 346 29.54 0.71 3.56
CA LEU A 346 28.48 -0.10 2.98
C LEU A 346 27.09 0.51 3.19
N ALA A 347 26.82 1.08 4.38
CA ALA A 347 25.58 1.81 4.62
C ALA A 347 25.43 3.01 3.69
N GLN A 348 26.51 3.74 3.42
CA GLN A 348 26.52 4.86 2.49
C GLN A 348 26.25 4.41 1.04
N ASP A 349 26.82 3.27 0.63
CA ASP A 349 26.55 2.68 -0.68
C ASP A 349 25.07 2.29 -0.82
N ILE A 350 24.47 1.75 0.24
CA ILE A 350 23.03 1.43 0.27
C ILE A 350 22.18 2.70 0.17
N ILE A 351 22.53 3.74 0.92
CA ILE A 351 21.79 5.01 0.95
C ILE A 351 21.86 5.74 -0.39
N SER A 352 23.00 5.64 -1.09
CA SER A 352 23.26 6.32 -2.36
C SER A 352 22.84 5.53 -3.60
N ASP A 353 22.16 4.39 -3.42
CA ASP A 353 21.72 3.48 -4.48
C ASP A 353 22.86 2.82 -5.29
N SER A 354 24.11 2.90 -4.83
CA SER A 354 25.28 2.29 -5.50
C SER A 354 25.55 0.85 -5.04
N TYR A 355 24.90 0.40 -3.97
CA TYR A 355 25.08 -0.94 -3.41
C TYR A 355 24.61 -2.05 -4.35
N ILE A 356 25.53 -2.99 -4.61
CA ILE A 356 25.28 -4.26 -5.28
C ILE A 356 25.46 -5.38 -4.25
N PRO A 357 24.42 -6.20 -3.99
CA PRO A 357 24.53 -7.28 -3.01
C PRO A 357 25.57 -8.33 -3.37
N SER A 358 26.32 -8.79 -2.36
CA SER A 358 27.21 -9.94 -2.54
C SER A 358 26.41 -11.24 -2.75
N PRO A 359 26.95 -12.24 -3.47
CA PRO A 359 26.32 -13.54 -3.60
C PRO A 359 26.03 -14.18 -2.23
N MET A 360 24.83 -14.72 -2.05
CA MET A 360 24.47 -15.43 -0.82
C MET A 360 25.16 -16.79 -0.72
N GLN A 361 25.55 -17.16 0.50
CA GLN A 361 26.09 -18.49 0.82
C GLN A 361 24.95 -19.43 1.19
N SER A 362 24.97 -20.64 0.64
CA SER A 362 23.95 -21.66 0.87
C SER A 362 24.46 -22.71 1.87
N PHE A 363 23.66 -23.06 2.88
CA PHE A 363 23.95 -24.18 3.77
C PHE A 363 22.69 -24.98 4.08
N THR A 364 22.84 -26.28 4.26
CA THR A 364 21.71 -27.17 4.55
C THR A 364 21.60 -27.36 6.06
N GLN A 365 20.45 -27.00 6.62
CA GLN A 365 20.10 -27.31 8.00
C GLN A 365 19.21 -28.54 8.04
N THR A 366 19.59 -29.51 8.87
CA THR A 366 18.80 -30.73 9.09
C THR A 366 18.02 -30.59 10.40
N ARG A 367 16.70 -30.78 10.34
CA ARG A 367 15.82 -30.76 11.52
C ARG A 367 15.05 -32.05 11.63
N THR A 368 15.22 -32.76 12.74
CA THR A 368 14.45 -33.97 13.05
C THR A 368 13.18 -33.58 13.80
N SER A 369 12.02 -34.03 13.32
CA SER A 369 10.74 -33.84 14.02
C SER A 369 10.65 -34.71 15.27
N LEU A 370 9.70 -34.40 16.15
CA LEU A 370 9.35 -35.26 17.30
C LEU A 370 8.91 -36.67 16.88
N SER A 371 8.41 -36.84 15.65
CA SER A 371 8.06 -38.13 15.06
C SER A 371 9.24 -38.86 14.39
N GLY A 372 10.46 -38.36 14.54
CA GLY A 372 11.68 -38.97 13.96
C GLY A 372 11.91 -38.67 12.48
N GLN A 373 11.04 -37.88 11.83
CA GLN A 373 11.24 -37.50 10.42
C GLN A 373 12.30 -36.40 10.28
N THR A 374 13.34 -36.70 9.52
CA THR A 374 14.38 -35.73 9.16
C THR A 374 13.92 -34.87 7.99
N LYS A 375 13.82 -33.55 8.19
CA LYS A 375 13.61 -32.57 7.13
C LYS A 375 14.86 -31.73 6.95
N THR A 376 15.34 -31.63 5.72
CA THR A 376 16.40 -30.70 5.34
C THR A 376 15.78 -29.38 4.86
N ARG A 377 16.42 -28.27 5.20
CA ARG A 377 16.08 -26.93 4.71
C ARG A 377 17.35 -26.25 4.24
N THR A 378 17.36 -25.78 3.00
CA THR A 378 18.47 -24.98 2.48
C THR A 378 18.26 -23.53 2.89
N LEU A 379 19.27 -22.95 3.53
CA LEU A 379 19.28 -21.56 3.96
C LEU A 379 20.30 -20.78 3.14
N HIS A 380 19.91 -19.58 2.74
CA HIS A 380 20.72 -18.62 1.98
C HIS A 380 20.99 -17.40 2.87
N THR A 381 22.26 -17.12 3.15
CA THR A 381 22.66 -15.98 3.98
C THR A 381 23.67 -15.09 3.28
N ALA A 382 23.46 -13.78 3.40
CA ALA A 382 24.42 -12.77 3.01
C ALA A 382 25.67 -12.79 3.94
N PRO A 383 26.79 -12.20 3.50
CA PRO A 383 27.96 -11.99 4.35
C PRO A 383 27.61 -11.27 5.67
N PRO A 384 28.38 -11.48 6.76
CA PRO A 384 28.03 -10.98 8.09
C PRO A 384 27.69 -9.49 8.16
N GLN A 385 28.46 -8.64 7.48
CA GLN A 385 28.28 -7.17 7.47
C GLN A 385 26.99 -6.76 6.75
N GLU A 386 26.75 -7.29 5.55
CA GLU A 386 25.49 -7.07 4.83
C GLU A 386 24.29 -7.60 5.60
N ARG A 387 24.43 -8.78 6.21
CA ARG A 387 23.38 -9.37 7.05
C ARG A 387 23.07 -8.49 8.25
N LEU A 388 24.07 -7.84 8.87
CA LEU A 388 23.84 -6.89 9.96
C LEU A 388 23.02 -5.68 9.48
N LEU A 389 23.39 -5.06 8.35
CA LEU A 389 22.62 -3.94 7.82
C LEU A 389 21.19 -4.36 7.41
N GLN A 390 21.03 -5.55 6.81
CA GLN A 390 19.70 -6.13 6.54
C GLN A 390 18.88 -6.33 7.82
N LYS A 391 19.48 -6.79 8.92
CA LYS A 391 18.78 -6.91 10.23
C LYS A 391 18.31 -5.55 10.73
N ILE A 392 19.15 -4.52 10.64
CA ILE A 392 18.82 -3.16 11.10
C ILE A 392 17.66 -2.61 10.28
N VAL A 393 17.71 -2.73 8.95
CA VAL A 393 16.61 -2.33 8.06
C VAL A 393 15.34 -3.13 8.36
N ALA A 394 15.43 -4.47 8.46
CA ALA A 394 14.28 -5.33 8.75
C ALA A 394 13.61 -4.98 10.08
N ARG A 395 14.39 -4.72 11.13
CA ARG A 395 13.88 -4.29 12.44
C ARG A 395 13.17 -2.95 12.34
N GLY A 396 13.81 -1.95 11.72
CA GLY A 396 13.23 -0.62 11.58
C GLY A 396 11.95 -0.60 10.75
N LEU A 397 11.87 -1.41 9.69
CA LEU A 397 10.65 -1.60 8.91
C LEU A 397 9.58 -2.36 9.68
N SER A 398 9.96 -3.42 10.39
CA SER A 398 9.02 -4.22 11.20
C SER A 398 8.35 -3.37 12.29
N GLU A 399 9.12 -2.55 13.02
CA GLU A 399 8.58 -1.61 14.02
C GLU A 399 7.56 -0.63 13.42
N ARG A 400 7.73 -0.27 12.14
CA ARG A 400 6.85 0.65 11.42
C ARG A 400 5.60 -0.04 10.90
N LEU A 401 5.73 -1.24 10.37
CA LEU A 401 4.69 -1.99 9.68
C LEU A 401 3.87 -2.89 10.62
N ASP A 402 4.34 -3.18 11.84
CA ASP A 402 3.67 -4.12 12.73
C ASP A 402 2.24 -3.69 13.10
N ASN A 403 2.03 -2.39 13.32
CA ASN A 403 0.70 -1.83 13.62
C ASN A 403 -0.31 -2.06 12.49
N MET A 404 0.17 -2.34 11.28
CA MET A 404 -0.67 -2.64 10.13
C MET A 404 -1.01 -4.14 10.06
N GLN A 405 -0.17 -5.02 10.61
CA GLN A 405 -0.37 -6.47 10.52
C GLN A 405 -1.66 -6.92 11.21
N HIS A 406 -2.30 -7.95 10.65
CA HIS A 406 -3.57 -8.45 11.18
C HIS A 406 -3.38 -9.00 12.62
N PRO A 407 -4.31 -8.76 13.57
CA PRO A 407 -4.14 -9.19 14.96
C PRO A 407 -3.98 -10.71 15.15
N ALA A 408 -4.51 -11.50 14.21
CA ALA A 408 -4.40 -12.96 14.20
C ALA A 408 -3.07 -13.49 13.65
N SER A 409 -2.20 -12.62 13.13
CA SER A 409 -0.85 -12.99 12.71
C SER A 409 0.13 -12.84 13.87
N TYR A 410 0.91 -13.89 14.16
CA TYR A 410 1.85 -13.94 15.29
C TYR A 410 3.30 -14.21 14.89
N GLY A 411 3.52 -14.91 13.77
CA GLY A 411 4.85 -15.31 13.33
C GLY A 411 5.70 -14.11 12.93
N TYR A 412 6.99 -14.11 13.30
CA TYR A 412 7.98 -13.09 12.92
C TYR A 412 7.64 -11.64 13.29
N ARG A 413 6.80 -11.44 14.31
CA ARG A 413 6.37 -10.12 14.75
C ARG A 413 6.97 -9.75 16.11
N PRO A 414 7.37 -8.49 16.31
CA PRO A 414 7.83 -8.03 17.62
C PRO A 414 6.71 -8.20 18.65
N LYS A 415 7.06 -8.62 19.87
CA LYS A 415 6.13 -8.78 21.00
C LYS A 415 4.98 -9.77 20.75
N ARG A 416 5.10 -10.65 19.75
CA ARG A 416 4.20 -11.77 19.50
C ARG A 416 4.96 -13.08 19.67
N SER A 417 4.32 -14.07 20.30
CA SER A 417 4.94 -15.36 20.56
C SER A 417 4.05 -16.53 20.15
N ARG A 418 4.68 -17.69 20.01
CA ARG A 418 4.02 -18.98 19.78
C ARG A 418 2.95 -19.27 20.85
N GLN A 419 3.29 -19.02 22.11
CA GLN A 419 2.38 -19.20 23.25
C GLN A 419 1.16 -18.27 23.15
N MET A 420 1.34 -17.02 22.71
CA MET A 420 0.21 -16.10 22.52
C MET A 420 -0.73 -16.59 21.41
N ALA A 421 -0.19 -17.11 20.31
CA ALA A 421 -0.98 -17.67 19.21
C ALA A 421 -1.84 -18.85 19.69
N VAL A 422 -1.24 -19.78 20.43
CA VAL A 422 -1.92 -20.95 20.99
C VAL A 422 -2.99 -20.57 22.02
N LYS A 423 -2.71 -19.61 22.91
CA LYS A 423 -3.72 -19.08 23.84
C LYS A 423 -4.89 -18.41 23.13
N ALA A 424 -4.63 -17.68 22.04
CA ALA A 424 -5.67 -17.05 21.25
C ALA A 424 -6.51 -18.10 20.49
N LEU A 425 -5.87 -19.14 19.95
CA LEU A 425 -6.55 -20.27 19.32
C LEU A 425 -7.50 -20.97 20.29
N LYS A 426 -7.05 -21.22 21.53
CA LYS A 426 -7.87 -21.82 22.58
C LYS A 426 -9.14 -21.01 22.89
N LYS A 427 -9.01 -19.68 22.97
CA LYS A 427 -10.15 -18.78 23.17
C LYS A 427 -11.17 -18.86 22.01
N LEU A 428 -10.70 -19.06 20.77
CA LEU A 428 -11.60 -19.22 19.63
C LEU A 428 -12.37 -20.55 19.69
N ILE A 429 -11.69 -21.63 20.11
CA ILE A 429 -12.30 -22.95 20.31
C ILE A 429 -13.40 -22.87 21.37
N GLU A 430 -13.14 -22.20 22.50
CA GLU A 430 -14.08 -21.98 23.61
C GLU A 430 -15.32 -21.16 23.20
N GLN A 431 -15.30 -20.47 22.05
CA GLN A 431 -16.43 -19.71 21.50
C GLN A 431 -17.36 -20.57 20.61
N ASN A 432 -17.52 -21.86 20.94
CA ASN A 432 -18.33 -22.83 20.19
C ASN A 432 -17.90 -22.95 18.71
N ARG A 433 -16.59 -23.08 18.47
CA ARG A 433 -16.02 -23.32 17.13
C ARG A 433 -15.20 -24.62 17.13
N PRO A 434 -15.87 -25.79 17.19
CA PRO A 434 -15.20 -27.08 17.38
C PRO A 434 -14.55 -27.63 16.11
N TRP A 435 -14.84 -27.08 14.93
CA TRP A 435 -14.25 -27.53 13.67
C TRP A 435 -13.00 -26.74 13.33
N ILE A 436 -11.95 -27.45 12.97
CA ILE A 436 -10.62 -26.91 12.74
C ILE A 436 -10.21 -27.21 11.30
N LEU A 437 -9.87 -26.15 10.56
CA LEU A 437 -9.09 -26.25 9.33
C LEU A 437 -7.64 -25.91 9.68
N GLU A 438 -6.78 -26.91 9.74
CA GLU A 438 -5.33 -26.76 9.90
C GLU A 438 -4.69 -26.80 8.52
N SER A 439 -3.86 -25.81 8.19
CA SER A 439 -3.19 -25.77 6.89
C SER A 439 -1.86 -25.03 6.91
N ASP A 440 -1.14 -25.13 5.79
CA ASP A 440 0.19 -24.58 5.52
C ASP A 440 0.21 -24.07 4.07
N ILE A 441 1.13 -23.18 3.76
CA ILE A 441 1.32 -22.63 2.40
C ILE A 441 2.45 -23.40 1.71
N ALA A 442 2.20 -23.91 0.52
CA ALA A 442 3.18 -24.70 -0.21
C ALA A 442 4.36 -23.82 -0.63
N ASP A 443 5.57 -24.22 -0.26
CA ASP A 443 6.85 -23.61 -0.63
C ASP A 443 6.81 -22.07 -0.56
N CYS A 444 6.22 -21.55 0.52
CA CYS A 444 5.84 -20.15 0.67
C CYS A 444 6.98 -19.19 0.29
N PHE A 445 8.17 -19.38 0.86
CA PHE A 445 9.30 -18.50 0.61
C PHE A 445 9.79 -18.62 -0.83
N ASP A 446 9.77 -19.80 -1.42
CA ASP A 446 10.28 -20.03 -2.78
C ASP A 446 9.29 -19.57 -3.86
N SER A 447 8.02 -19.39 -3.50
CA SER A 447 6.92 -19.11 -4.43
C SER A 447 6.51 -17.63 -4.51
N ILE A 448 6.87 -16.80 -3.52
CA ILE A 448 6.44 -15.38 -3.50
C ILE A 448 7.05 -14.60 -4.69
N PRO A 449 6.24 -14.02 -5.59
CA PRO A 449 6.75 -13.19 -6.68
C PRO A 449 7.26 -11.83 -6.19
N HIS A 450 8.37 -11.37 -6.78
CA HIS A 450 8.96 -10.06 -6.45
C HIS A 450 8.09 -8.89 -6.88
N SER A 451 7.31 -9.06 -7.95
CA SER A 451 6.33 -8.07 -8.40
C SER A 451 5.29 -7.77 -7.32
N ILE A 452 4.81 -8.80 -6.61
CA ILE A 452 3.87 -8.65 -5.49
C ILE A 452 4.55 -7.90 -4.34
N ILE A 453 5.77 -8.27 -3.97
CA ILE A 453 6.54 -7.56 -2.94
C ILE A 453 6.72 -6.08 -3.29
N ARG A 454 7.16 -5.79 -4.53
CA ARG A 454 7.33 -4.41 -5.04
C ARG A 454 6.03 -3.63 -4.89
N SER A 455 4.92 -4.21 -5.35
CA SER A 455 3.58 -3.61 -5.33
C SER A 455 3.11 -3.29 -3.90
N ARG A 456 3.33 -4.21 -2.95
CA ARG A 456 3.02 -4.00 -1.53
C ARG A 456 3.90 -2.91 -0.91
N LEU A 457 5.21 -2.95 -1.12
CA LEU A 457 6.14 -1.96 -0.57
C LEU A 457 5.84 -0.56 -1.11
N ALA A 458 5.65 -0.42 -2.43
CA ALA A 458 5.27 0.85 -3.05
C ALA A 458 3.99 1.46 -2.43
N SER A 459 3.04 0.61 -2.02
CA SER A 459 1.78 1.07 -1.41
C SER A 459 1.89 1.46 0.07
N LEU A 460 2.94 0.97 0.74
CA LEU A 460 3.21 1.19 2.16
C LEU A 460 4.18 2.36 2.38
N ILE A 461 5.27 2.41 1.62
CA ILE A 461 6.36 3.37 1.78
C ILE A 461 6.56 4.28 0.55
N ASN A 462 5.62 4.30 -0.41
CA ASN A 462 5.73 5.05 -1.68
C ASN A 462 7.00 4.65 -2.48
N ASP A 463 7.50 5.51 -3.37
CA ASP A 463 8.73 5.25 -4.16
C ASP A 463 10.02 5.51 -3.37
N ASP A 464 10.04 5.07 -2.11
CA ASP A 464 11.28 5.10 -1.37
C ASP A 464 12.24 4.04 -1.94
N ILE A 465 13.50 4.44 -2.14
CA ILE A 465 14.64 3.59 -2.52
C ILE A 465 14.75 2.30 -1.69
N THR A 466 14.23 2.29 -0.46
CA THR A 466 14.11 1.08 0.36
C THR A 466 13.49 -0.08 -0.41
N THR A 467 12.51 0.18 -1.27
CA THR A 467 11.88 -0.86 -2.11
C THR A 467 12.91 -1.50 -3.04
N ASP A 468 13.68 -0.70 -3.78
CA ASP A 468 14.67 -1.22 -4.72
C ASP A 468 15.85 -1.90 -4.01
N PHE A 469 16.28 -1.37 -2.86
CA PHE A 469 17.24 -2.05 -2.00
C PHE A 469 16.78 -3.46 -1.59
N ILE A 470 15.54 -3.57 -1.09
CA ILE A 470 14.98 -4.87 -0.68
C ILE A 470 14.93 -5.83 -1.87
N LEU A 471 14.45 -5.35 -3.03
CA LEU A 471 14.33 -6.17 -4.23
C LEU A 471 15.68 -6.64 -4.75
N ARG A 472 16.72 -5.80 -4.72
CA ARG A 472 18.10 -6.20 -5.03
C ARG A 472 18.60 -7.29 -4.07
N VAL A 473 18.39 -7.11 -2.76
CA VAL A 473 18.81 -8.10 -1.75
C VAL A 473 18.14 -9.44 -1.98
N ILE A 474 16.82 -9.50 -2.17
CA ILE A 474 16.13 -10.79 -2.36
C ILE A 474 16.44 -11.41 -3.73
N SER A 475 16.79 -10.59 -4.74
CA SER A 475 17.22 -11.08 -6.05
C SER A 475 18.61 -11.73 -6.03
N ALA A 476 19.44 -11.42 -5.04
CA ALA A 476 20.78 -12.02 -4.87
C ALA A 476 20.77 -13.47 -4.36
N LEU A 477 19.58 -14.05 -4.22
CA LEU A 477 19.29 -15.42 -3.81
C LEU A 477 20.05 -16.50 -4.61
N ARG A 478 20.14 -16.32 -5.93
CA ARG A 478 20.75 -17.31 -6.84
C ARG A 478 21.95 -16.69 -7.53
N GLN A 479 23.11 -17.35 -7.41
CA GLN A 479 24.27 -17.04 -8.25
C GLN A 479 23.84 -17.15 -9.72
N ASN A 480 23.81 -16.02 -10.42
CA ASN A 480 23.54 -15.88 -11.85
C ASN A 480 22.09 -16.09 -12.35
N ALA A 481 21.06 -15.92 -11.51
CA ALA A 481 19.69 -15.81 -12.01
C ALA A 481 18.87 -14.78 -11.21
N ILE A 482 18.45 -13.69 -11.88
CA ILE A 482 17.37 -12.83 -11.38
C ILE A 482 16.10 -13.67 -11.48
N THR A 483 15.77 -14.38 -10.41
CA THR A 483 14.46 -15.02 -10.31
C THR A 483 13.52 -13.97 -9.78
N GLY A 484 12.61 -13.46 -10.62
CA GLY A 484 11.54 -12.54 -10.18
C GLY A 484 10.54 -13.17 -9.20
N ILE A 485 10.91 -14.28 -8.56
CA ILE A 485 10.15 -15.15 -7.67
C ILE A 485 11.11 -15.71 -6.60
N GLY A 486 10.62 -15.83 -5.37
CA GLY A 486 11.29 -16.43 -4.23
C GLY A 486 11.99 -15.41 -3.32
N ILE A 487 11.97 -15.65 -2.00
CA ILE A 487 12.67 -14.84 -0.99
C ILE A 487 13.63 -15.72 -0.16
N PRO A 488 14.84 -15.23 0.16
CA PRO A 488 15.88 -16.05 0.79
C PRO A 488 15.52 -16.53 2.18
N GLN A 489 15.39 -17.84 2.36
CA GLN A 489 15.31 -18.45 3.69
C GLN A 489 16.64 -18.22 4.42
N GLY A 490 16.71 -17.25 5.33
CA GLY A 490 17.96 -16.87 6.02
C GLY A 490 18.32 -15.38 5.90
N SER A 491 17.71 -14.65 4.95
CA SER A 491 17.78 -13.19 4.99
C SER A 491 16.91 -12.64 6.12
N PRO A 492 17.40 -11.65 6.89
CA PRO A 492 16.60 -10.96 7.91
C PRO A 492 15.33 -10.27 7.38
N LEU A 493 15.30 -9.94 6.08
CA LEU A 493 14.16 -9.26 5.46
C LEU A 493 13.02 -10.22 5.11
N SER A 494 13.33 -11.46 4.70
CA SER A 494 12.35 -12.42 4.18
C SER A 494 11.15 -12.66 5.11
N PRO A 495 11.31 -12.82 6.43
CA PRO A 495 10.17 -12.99 7.33
C PRO A 495 9.18 -11.81 7.32
N LEU A 496 9.68 -10.58 7.22
CA LEU A 496 8.86 -9.38 7.11
C LEU A 496 8.12 -9.37 5.76
N LEU A 497 8.80 -9.69 4.66
CA LEU A 497 8.22 -9.70 3.31
C LEU A 497 7.13 -10.76 3.18
N ALA A 498 7.35 -11.96 3.72
CA ALA A 498 6.32 -13.01 3.79
C ALA A 498 5.08 -12.49 4.54
N ASN A 499 5.26 -11.85 5.68
CA ASN A 499 4.12 -11.27 6.42
C ASN A 499 3.42 -10.13 5.68
N ILE A 500 4.13 -9.33 4.88
CA ILE A 500 3.51 -8.28 4.06
C ILE A 500 2.59 -8.89 3.00
N VAL A 501 2.99 -10.00 2.37
CA VAL A 501 2.18 -10.70 1.37
C VAL A 501 1.03 -11.47 2.02
N LEU A 502 1.31 -12.27 3.04
CA LEU A 502 0.30 -13.12 3.72
C LEU A 502 -0.70 -12.35 4.58
N ARG A 503 -0.46 -11.05 4.77
CA ARG A 503 -1.43 -10.14 5.38
C ARG A 503 -2.77 -10.18 4.61
N ASP A 504 -2.74 -10.29 3.29
CA ASP A 504 -3.96 -10.22 2.48
C ASP A 504 -4.88 -11.41 2.78
N LEU A 505 -4.30 -12.61 2.95
CA LEU A 505 -5.02 -13.79 3.43
C LEU A 505 -5.73 -13.51 4.76
N ASP A 506 -5.03 -12.92 5.73
CA ASP A 506 -5.61 -12.67 7.05
C ASP A 506 -6.80 -11.70 6.96
N TYR A 507 -6.68 -10.63 6.17
CA TYR A 507 -7.77 -9.67 5.99
C TYR A 507 -8.93 -10.26 5.20
N ASP A 508 -8.67 -11.03 4.13
CA ASP A 508 -9.73 -11.67 3.34
C ASP A 508 -10.56 -12.63 4.18
N LEU A 509 -9.90 -13.45 5.01
CA LEU A 509 -10.58 -14.34 5.95
C LEU A 509 -11.43 -13.55 6.96
N SER A 510 -10.89 -12.51 7.57
CA SER A 510 -11.64 -11.71 8.55
C SER A 510 -12.81 -10.94 7.95
N GLN A 511 -12.70 -10.45 6.70
CA GLN A 511 -13.80 -9.79 5.99
C GLN A 511 -14.96 -10.75 5.69
N GLN A 512 -14.67 -12.03 5.50
CA GLN A 512 -15.67 -13.10 5.37
C GLN A 512 -16.12 -13.66 6.72
N ASN A 513 -15.75 -13.02 7.84
CA ASN A 513 -16.05 -13.43 9.22
C ASN A 513 -15.44 -14.79 9.65
N TYR A 514 -14.36 -15.23 9.01
CA TYR A 514 -13.59 -16.37 9.49
C TYR A 514 -12.65 -15.99 10.63
N HIS A 515 -12.54 -16.88 11.60
CA HIS A 515 -11.69 -16.70 12.78
C HIS A 515 -10.48 -17.60 12.67
N HIS A 516 -9.31 -17.01 12.46
CA HIS A 516 -8.08 -17.73 12.20
C HIS A 516 -6.97 -17.30 13.17
N ILE A 517 -5.90 -18.09 13.22
CA ILE A 517 -4.62 -17.78 13.85
C ILE A 517 -3.52 -18.21 12.86
N ARG A 518 -2.61 -17.30 12.52
CA ARG A 518 -1.49 -17.57 11.61
C ARG A 518 -0.15 -17.35 12.30
N TYR A 519 0.78 -18.27 12.08
CA TYR A 519 2.16 -18.18 12.51
C TYR A 519 3.08 -18.50 11.33
N ALA A 520 3.59 -17.46 10.67
CA ALA A 520 4.32 -17.58 9.41
C ALA A 520 3.43 -18.18 8.30
N ASP A 521 3.82 -19.32 7.75
CA ASP A 521 3.14 -20.14 6.74
C ASP A 521 2.08 -21.07 7.33
N ASP A 522 2.25 -21.53 8.57
CA ASP A 522 1.28 -22.36 9.29
C ASP A 522 0.08 -21.52 9.79
N PHE A 523 -1.15 -21.99 9.57
CA PHE A 523 -2.35 -21.34 10.10
C PHE A 523 -3.49 -22.31 10.44
N VAL A 524 -4.39 -21.84 11.28
CA VAL A 524 -5.57 -22.58 11.74
C VAL A 524 -6.81 -21.69 11.64
N ILE A 525 -7.92 -22.22 11.12
CA ILE A 525 -9.23 -21.55 11.09
C ILE A 525 -10.23 -22.33 11.95
N CYS A 526 -10.90 -21.62 12.86
CA CYS A 526 -11.92 -22.15 13.77
C CYS A 526 -13.33 -21.89 13.22
N CYS A 527 -14.05 -22.97 12.94
CA CYS A 527 -15.36 -22.99 12.31
C CYS A 527 -16.40 -23.64 13.25
N ARG A 528 -17.67 -23.30 13.06
CA ARG A 528 -18.79 -23.85 13.83
C ARG A 528 -19.28 -25.18 13.26
N THR A 529 -19.19 -25.35 11.94
CA THR A 529 -19.66 -26.55 11.22
C THR A 529 -18.59 -27.04 10.24
N PRO A 530 -18.65 -28.31 9.79
CA PRO A 530 -17.70 -28.80 8.78
C PRO A 530 -17.90 -28.11 7.44
N GLU A 531 -19.12 -27.70 7.09
CA GLU A 531 -19.40 -26.94 5.86
C GLU A 531 -18.75 -25.55 5.90
N GLU A 532 -18.77 -24.86 7.05
CA GLU A 532 -18.05 -23.59 7.23
C GLU A 532 -16.54 -23.78 7.05
N ALA A 533 -15.98 -24.90 7.51
CA ALA A 533 -14.56 -25.22 7.32
C ALA A 533 -14.21 -25.52 5.85
N GLN A 534 -15.07 -26.22 5.10
CA GLN A 534 -14.90 -26.43 3.66
C GLN A 534 -14.98 -25.11 2.89
N GLN A 535 -15.91 -24.22 3.24
CA GLN A 535 -16.01 -22.89 2.65
C GLN A 535 -14.77 -22.04 2.97
N ALA A 536 -14.26 -22.13 4.20
CA ALA A 536 -13.03 -21.45 4.59
C ALA A 536 -11.82 -21.92 3.77
N GLU A 537 -11.72 -23.22 3.48
CA GLU A 537 -10.67 -23.76 2.61
C GLU A 537 -10.73 -23.16 1.20
N GLN A 538 -11.93 -23.08 0.60
CA GLN A 538 -12.11 -22.44 -0.71
C GLN A 538 -11.75 -20.95 -0.67
N ALA A 539 -12.12 -20.24 0.40
CA ALA A 539 -11.74 -18.85 0.59
C ALA A 539 -10.20 -18.67 0.70
N CYS A 540 -9.51 -19.59 1.37
CA CYS A 540 -8.04 -19.60 1.43
C CYS A 540 -7.43 -19.82 0.04
N ILE A 541 -7.93 -20.80 -0.72
CA ILE A 541 -7.42 -21.09 -2.06
C ILE A 541 -7.59 -19.87 -2.97
N GLN A 542 -8.78 -19.24 -2.94
CA GLN A 542 -9.04 -18.02 -3.71
C GLN A 542 -8.08 -16.89 -3.31
N SER A 543 -7.98 -16.57 -2.02
CA SER A 543 -7.12 -15.48 -1.54
C SER A 543 -5.63 -15.71 -1.85
N LEU A 544 -5.12 -16.92 -1.64
CA LEU A 544 -3.73 -17.27 -1.97
C LEU A 544 -3.47 -17.18 -3.48
N SER A 545 -4.44 -17.57 -4.32
CA SER A 545 -4.30 -17.48 -5.77
C SER A 545 -4.16 -16.05 -6.29
N GLU A 546 -4.83 -15.07 -5.66
CA GLU A 546 -4.64 -13.63 -5.93
C GLU A 546 -3.17 -13.21 -5.68
N GLN A 547 -2.48 -13.91 -4.79
CA GLN A 547 -1.07 -13.71 -4.45
C GLN A 547 -0.11 -14.66 -5.19
N GLN A 548 -0.61 -15.43 -6.17
CA GLN A 548 0.14 -16.47 -6.87
C GLN A 548 0.78 -17.50 -5.92
N LEU A 549 0.13 -17.74 -4.78
CA LEU A 549 0.50 -18.75 -3.80
C LEU A 549 -0.53 -19.88 -3.80
N THR A 550 -0.12 -21.04 -3.27
CA THR A 550 -0.98 -22.23 -3.23
C THR A 550 -1.03 -22.83 -1.84
N LEU A 551 -2.21 -23.34 -1.49
CA LEU A 551 -2.43 -24.09 -0.26
C LEU A 551 -1.70 -25.44 -0.31
N LYS A 552 -1.07 -25.85 0.79
CA LYS A 552 -0.44 -27.16 0.89
C LYS A 552 -1.47 -28.23 1.25
N LEU A 553 -2.17 -28.72 0.22
CA LEU A 553 -3.25 -29.70 0.38
C LEU A 553 -2.81 -30.97 1.15
N SER A 554 -1.56 -31.41 0.99
CA SER A 554 -1.03 -32.58 1.70
C SER A 554 -0.89 -32.42 3.23
N LYS A 555 -0.95 -31.18 3.73
CA LYS A 555 -0.98 -30.85 5.17
C LYS A 555 -2.30 -30.19 5.59
N THR A 556 -3.25 -30.09 4.68
CA THR A 556 -4.55 -29.48 4.97
C THR A 556 -5.45 -30.54 5.60
N HIS A 557 -5.91 -30.27 6.82
CA HIS A 557 -6.74 -31.20 7.57
C HIS A 557 -7.96 -30.48 8.12
N LEU A 558 -9.14 -31.03 7.83
CA LEU A 558 -10.40 -30.64 8.42
C LEU A 558 -10.78 -31.70 9.46
N LYS A 559 -10.82 -31.30 10.73
CA LYS A 559 -11.08 -32.21 11.86
C LYS A 559 -11.85 -31.52 12.97
N GLN A 560 -12.43 -32.29 13.88
CA GLN A 560 -12.95 -31.74 15.12
C GLN A 560 -11.81 -31.57 16.14
N ILE A 561 -11.93 -30.55 17.00
CA ILE A 561 -10.96 -30.31 18.08
C ILE A 561 -10.95 -31.45 19.12
N SER A 562 -12.03 -32.22 19.22
CA SER A 562 -12.13 -33.42 20.06
C SER A 562 -11.12 -34.51 19.66
N GLU A 563 -10.65 -34.51 18.42
CA GLU A 563 -9.60 -35.41 17.91
C GLU A 563 -8.18 -34.95 18.32
N GLY A 564 -8.05 -33.76 18.89
CA GLY A 564 -6.78 -33.14 19.24
C GLY A 564 -6.10 -32.44 18.06
N LEU A 565 -5.37 -31.36 18.38
CA LEU A 565 -4.62 -30.56 17.41
C LEU A 565 -3.18 -30.39 17.89
N ILE A 566 -2.21 -30.75 17.03
CA ILE A 566 -0.80 -30.44 17.25
C ILE A 566 -0.47 -29.17 16.48
N PHE A 567 -0.44 -28.02 17.15
CA PHE A 567 -0.14 -26.73 16.52
C PHE A 567 1.04 -26.06 17.21
N LEU A 568 2.04 -25.68 16.42
CA LEU A 568 3.26 -25.03 16.89
C LEU A 568 3.94 -25.75 18.06
N GLY A 569 3.95 -27.10 18.06
CA GLY A 569 4.56 -27.90 19.13
C GLY A 569 3.76 -27.91 20.44
N TYR A 570 2.48 -27.56 20.40
CA TYR A 570 1.53 -27.77 21.49
C TYR A 570 0.48 -28.78 21.05
N HIS A 571 0.09 -29.68 21.95
CA HIS A 571 -1.15 -30.44 21.82
C HIS A 571 -2.29 -29.63 22.43
N ILE A 572 -3.38 -29.46 21.69
CA ILE A 572 -4.53 -28.64 22.05
C ILE A 572 -5.78 -29.49 21.89
N ASP A 573 -6.60 -29.58 22.93
CA ASP A 573 -7.91 -30.20 22.90
C ASP A 573 -8.97 -29.26 23.50
N GLU A 574 -10.21 -29.75 23.69
CA GLU A 574 -11.33 -28.96 24.24
C GLU A 574 -11.09 -28.39 25.64
N GLN A 575 -10.23 -28.99 26.46
CA GLN A 575 -10.03 -28.61 27.86
C GLN A 575 -8.60 -28.15 28.18
N THR A 576 -7.61 -28.61 27.43
CA THR A 576 -6.19 -28.48 27.79
C THR A 576 -5.33 -27.92 26.67
N ILE A 577 -4.19 -27.35 27.07
CA ILE A 577 -3.05 -27.03 26.20
C ILE A 577 -1.83 -27.67 26.85
N GLN A 578 -1.15 -28.55 26.13
CA GLN A 578 0.07 -29.22 26.59
C GLN A 578 1.25 -28.84 25.70
N ASP A 579 2.33 -28.34 26.30
CA ASP A 579 3.57 -28.02 25.58
C ASP A 579 4.35 -29.31 25.29
N LEU A 580 4.52 -29.66 24.01
CA LEU A 580 5.27 -30.85 23.59
C LEU A 580 6.78 -30.59 23.55
N SER A 581 7.21 -29.31 23.59
CA SER A 581 8.62 -28.96 23.71
C SER A 581 9.16 -29.02 25.16
N ALA A 582 8.26 -29.06 26.15
CA ALA A 582 8.63 -29.22 27.56
C ALA A 582 9.08 -30.64 27.93
N GLN A 583 8.91 -31.64 27.06
CA GLN A 583 9.46 -32.99 27.26
C GLN A 583 10.95 -33.10 26.92
N THR A 584 11.61 -32.00 26.53
CA THR A 584 13.04 -32.00 26.14
C THR A 584 13.93 -31.00 26.90
N ALA A 585 13.44 -30.35 27.96
CA ALA A 585 14.29 -29.54 28.83
C ALA A 585 13.71 -29.46 30.25
N GLU A 586 14.37 -30.11 31.21
CA GLU A 586 14.26 -29.74 32.62
C GLU A 586 14.68 -28.27 32.79
N GLN A 587 13.74 -27.41 33.18
CA GLN A 587 13.95 -26.31 34.14
C GLN A 587 12.64 -25.50 34.30
N ASN A 588 12.08 -25.55 35.51
CA ASN A 588 10.99 -24.68 35.95
C ASN A 588 11.44 -23.22 36.01
N LEU A 589 10.62 -22.29 35.51
CA LEU A 589 10.63 -20.89 35.94
C LEU A 589 9.21 -20.30 36.06
N PRO A 590 8.99 -19.36 36.99
CA PRO A 590 7.69 -19.06 37.56
C PRO A 590 6.82 -18.13 36.70
N LEU A 591 5.51 -18.21 36.94
CA LEU A 591 4.48 -17.32 36.40
C LEU A 591 4.75 -15.88 36.87
N ILE A 592 5.01 -14.97 35.92
CA ILE A 592 4.91 -13.53 36.17
C ILE A 592 3.47 -13.09 35.87
N GLU A 593 2.95 -12.30 36.81
CA GLU A 593 1.59 -11.79 36.91
C GLU A 593 1.15 -10.86 35.76
N GLN A 594 -0.15 -10.63 35.78
CA GLN A 594 -1.03 -10.01 34.82
C GLN A 594 -0.61 -8.58 34.44
N ASP A 595 -0.65 -8.28 33.14
CA ASP A 595 -0.89 -6.93 32.63
C ASP A 595 -1.99 -6.99 31.56
N GLY A 596 -2.95 -6.06 31.71
CA GLY A 596 -4.28 -6.06 31.10
C GLY A 596 -4.30 -6.31 29.59
N ILE A 597 -4.89 -7.44 29.20
CA ILE A 597 -5.32 -7.73 27.84
C ILE A 597 -6.73 -7.16 27.68
N ASN A 598 -6.88 -6.12 26.88
CA ASN A 598 -8.20 -5.70 26.41
C ASN A 598 -8.89 -6.86 25.69
N PRO A 599 -10.17 -7.14 25.97
CA PRO A 599 -10.91 -8.19 25.28
C PRO A 599 -10.94 -7.93 23.79
N ILE A 600 -10.73 -8.99 23.01
CA ILE A 600 -10.97 -9.02 21.57
C ILE A 600 -12.46 -8.73 21.37
N THR A 601 -12.77 -7.47 21.09
CA THR A 601 -14.08 -7.05 20.61
C THR A 601 -13.87 -6.70 19.14
N PRO A 602 -14.55 -7.34 18.18
CA PRO A 602 -14.56 -6.82 16.82
C PRO A 602 -15.08 -5.37 16.88
N PRO A 603 -14.56 -4.44 16.06
CA PRO A 603 -15.21 -3.13 15.93
C PRO A 603 -16.67 -3.39 15.56
N GLY A 604 -17.59 -2.95 16.42
CA GLY A 604 -19.02 -3.14 16.23
C GLY A 604 -19.45 -2.56 14.88
N GLN A 605 -19.62 -3.42 13.89
CA GLN A 605 -20.36 -3.10 12.69
C GLN A 605 -21.83 -3.27 13.02
N THR A 606 -22.48 -2.17 13.40
CA THR A 606 -23.94 -2.09 13.27
C THR A 606 -24.25 -2.11 11.79
N LEU A 607 -24.47 -3.31 11.24
CA LEU A 607 -25.09 -3.50 9.93
C LEU A 607 -26.50 -2.92 10.01
N ILE A 608 -26.68 -1.70 9.50
CA ILE A 608 -28.01 -1.26 9.06
C ILE A 608 -28.32 -2.11 7.82
N ILE A 609 -29.10 -3.18 8.02
CA ILE A 609 -29.67 -3.96 6.93
C ILE A 609 -30.66 -3.04 6.21
N CYS A 610 -30.22 -2.34 5.18
CA CYS A 610 -31.12 -1.73 4.21
C CYS A 610 -31.76 -2.86 3.40
N ARG A 611 -32.90 -3.37 3.89
CA ARG A 611 -33.80 -4.20 3.07
C ARG A 611 -34.29 -3.32 1.91
N ASN A 612 -33.92 -3.67 0.69
CA ASN A 612 -34.59 -3.14 -0.50
C ASN A 612 -36.11 -3.40 -0.37
N PRO A 613 -36.97 -2.38 -0.52
CA PRO A 613 -38.40 -2.63 -0.61
C PRO A 613 -38.72 -3.41 -1.89
N PRO A 614 -39.66 -4.37 -1.86
CA PRO A 614 -40.05 -5.12 -3.04
C PRO A 614 -40.71 -4.19 -4.06
N HIS A 615 -40.44 -4.45 -5.34
CA HIS A 615 -41.08 -3.85 -6.50
C HIS A 615 -42.60 -3.70 -6.28
N ARG A 616 -43.08 -2.45 -6.26
CA ARG A 616 -44.52 -2.18 -6.42
C ARG A 616 -44.92 -2.53 -7.85
N ALA A 617 -45.74 -3.56 -7.98
CA ALA A 617 -46.56 -3.77 -9.16
C ALA A 617 -47.42 -2.51 -9.42
N GLN A 618 -47.47 -2.08 -10.68
CA GLN A 618 -48.45 -1.11 -11.16
C GLN A 618 -49.85 -1.74 -11.09
N PRO A 619 -50.88 -1.02 -10.64
CA PRO A 619 -52.25 -1.38 -10.94
C PRO A 619 -52.67 -0.77 -12.29
N SER A 620 -53.43 -1.58 -13.02
CA SER A 620 -54.24 -1.25 -14.22
C SER A 620 -55.04 0.04 -14.10
#